data_AF-A0A1V5NLH1-F1
#
_entry.id   AF-A0A1V5NLH1-F1
#
_cell.length_a   1.000
_cell.length_b   1.000
_cell.length_c   1.000
_cell.angle_alpha   90.00
_cell.angle_beta   90.00
_cell.angle_gamma   90.00
#
_symmetry.space_group_name_H-M   'P 1'
#
loop_
_entity.id
_entity.type
_entity.pdbx_description
1 polymer ?
#
loop_
_entity_poly.entity_id
_entity_poly.type
_entity_poly.pdbx_seq_one_letter_code
_entity_poly.pdbx_strand_id
1 'polypeptide(L)'
;MMMESIKRPLLTAVFLLAGILSACADDGFMPMWQIGASWTIETSRLCQNPQGMAWTTPVRWLFEVKNEKEIDGVPCYVVHVSSAAKHSAGTQAILCLSKQDLRAVRVVDVASVAGKPQAQERSFDGSRISPLFSGESVIPYDLPLFPLAAASDDDARERDAAVAGEAATDVDGITFVDATAQNWTKTEQGYRVTLDSGDSRGKLVQEWVAGEPWARSMTGRDVKYTLVTEEK
;
A
#
# COMPACT_ATOMS: atom_id res chain seq x y z
N MET A 1 -42.78 -47.76 -34.58
CA MET A 1 -41.49 -48.14 -33.99
C MET A 1 -40.64 -46.87 -33.95
N MET A 2 -40.92 -45.97 -32.98
CA MET A 2 -40.05 -45.65 -31.82
C MET A 2 -38.57 -45.48 -32.21
N MET A 3 -38.04 -44.24 -32.30
CA MET A 3 -37.28 -43.52 -31.24
C MET A 3 -35.99 -44.31 -30.88
N GLU A 4 -34.76 -43.79 -30.93
CA GLU A 4 -34.28 -42.53 -30.35
C GLU A 4 -32.96 -42.04 -30.95
N SER A 5 -32.80 -40.72 -30.87
CA SER A 5 -31.56 -39.95 -31.00
C SER A 5 -30.67 -40.15 -29.77
N ILE A 6 -29.41 -40.58 -29.94
CA ILE A 6 -28.44 -40.66 -28.83
C ILE A 6 -27.58 -39.40 -28.81
N LYS A 7 -27.79 -38.65 -27.74
CA LYS A 7 -27.13 -37.41 -27.34
C LYS A 7 -25.66 -37.67 -26.95
N ARG A 8 -24.79 -36.70 -27.28
CA ARG A 8 -23.44 -36.55 -26.70
C ARG A 8 -23.52 -36.35 -25.18
N PRO A 9 -22.47 -36.72 -24.45
CA PRO A 9 -22.04 -35.91 -23.32
C PRO A 9 -20.62 -35.37 -23.51
N LEU A 10 -20.50 -34.05 -23.31
CA LEU A 10 -19.26 -33.32 -23.05
C LEU A 10 -18.53 -33.96 -21.86
N LEU A 11 -17.24 -34.25 -22.02
CA LEU A 11 -16.35 -34.50 -20.88
C LEU A 11 -15.97 -33.16 -20.25
N THR A 12 -16.60 -32.85 -19.12
CA THR A 12 -16.19 -31.78 -18.22
C THR A 12 -14.98 -32.27 -17.43
N ALA A 13 -13.79 -31.83 -17.79
CA ALA A 13 -12.58 -32.05 -16.99
C ALA A 13 -12.58 -31.10 -15.79
N VAL A 14 -12.86 -31.64 -14.61
CA VAL A 14 -12.71 -30.95 -13.33
C VAL A 14 -11.22 -30.99 -12.95
N PHE A 15 -10.52 -29.86 -13.06
CA PHE A 15 -9.19 -29.71 -12.47
C PHE A 15 -9.33 -29.45 -10.97
N LEU A 16 -9.34 -30.52 -10.18
CA LEU A 16 -9.06 -30.47 -8.74
C LEU A 16 -7.55 -30.39 -8.55
N LEU A 17 -7.01 -29.18 -8.51
CA LEU A 17 -5.66 -28.94 -8.01
C LEU A 17 -5.73 -28.94 -6.47
N ALA A 18 -5.26 -30.04 -5.91
CA ALA A 18 -4.98 -30.19 -4.49
C ALA A 18 -3.98 -29.10 -4.05
N GLY A 19 -4.40 -28.24 -3.13
CA GLY A 19 -3.52 -27.33 -2.43
C GLY A 19 -2.58 -28.13 -1.53
N ILE A 20 -1.37 -28.36 -2.02
CA ILE A 20 -0.26 -28.84 -1.21
C ILE A 20 0.03 -27.73 -0.21
N LEU A 21 -0.27 -27.99 1.07
CA LEU A 21 0.20 -27.21 2.21
C LEU A 21 1.72 -27.30 2.22
N SER A 22 2.37 -26.36 1.53
CA SER A 22 3.79 -26.10 1.70
C SER A 22 3.95 -25.63 3.15
N ALA A 23 4.64 -26.44 3.95
CA ALA A 23 5.19 -26.02 5.22
C ALA A 23 6.29 -25.00 4.91
N CYS A 24 5.90 -23.73 4.75
CA CYS A 24 6.83 -22.64 4.48
C CYS A 24 7.53 -22.25 5.78
N ALA A 25 8.83 -21.96 5.65
CA ALA A 25 9.52 -21.05 6.55
C ALA A 25 8.67 -19.77 6.71
N ASP A 26 8.80 -19.07 7.84
CA ASP A 26 8.09 -17.81 8.09
C ASP A 26 8.71 -16.73 7.15
N ASP A 27 8.38 -16.78 5.85
CA ASP A 27 8.87 -15.91 4.75
C ASP A 27 8.42 -14.45 4.91
N GLY A 28 7.82 -14.12 6.06
CA GLY A 28 7.23 -12.85 6.40
C GLY A 28 5.93 -12.56 5.64
N PHE A 29 5.20 -11.57 6.14
CA PHE A 29 3.93 -11.16 5.54
C PHE A 29 4.15 -10.08 4.49
N MET A 30 3.55 -10.24 3.31
CA MET A 30 3.47 -9.21 2.26
C MET A 30 2.13 -9.37 1.53
N PRO A 31 1.40 -8.28 1.25
CA PRO A 31 0.19 -8.38 0.46
C PRO A 31 0.53 -8.86 -0.95
N MET A 32 -0.27 -9.79 -1.48
CA MET A 32 -0.09 -10.32 -2.83
C MET A 32 -0.98 -9.57 -3.79
N TRP A 33 -0.38 -9.01 -4.84
CA TRP A 33 -1.09 -8.28 -5.89
C TRP A 33 -0.97 -8.98 -7.23
N GLN A 34 -1.98 -8.74 -8.07
CA GLN A 34 -2.03 -9.20 -9.46
C GLN A 34 -2.57 -8.09 -10.34
N ILE A 35 -2.22 -8.10 -11.62
CA ILE A 35 -2.77 -7.16 -12.61
C ILE A 35 -4.31 -7.25 -12.60
N GLY A 36 -4.97 -6.11 -12.58
CA GLY A 36 -6.42 -5.99 -12.50
C GLY A 36 -6.98 -6.03 -11.07
N ALA A 37 -6.17 -6.32 -10.05
CA ALA A 37 -6.60 -6.15 -8.66
C ALA A 37 -6.91 -4.69 -8.37
N SER A 38 -7.96 -4.45 -7.59
CA SER A 38 -8.34 -3.12 -7.15
C SER A 38 -8.89 -3.13 -5.73
N TRP A 39 -8.74 -2.01 -5.04
CA TRP A 39 -9.29 -1.79 -3.71
C TRP A 39 -9.58 -0.33 -3.49
N THR A 40 -10.47 -0.03 -2.55
CA THR A 40 -10.83 1.35 -2.20
C THR A 40 -10.43 1.67 -0.78
N ILE A 41 -9.80 2.83 -0.58
CA ILE A 41 -9.46 3.37 0.74
C ILE A 41 -10.31 4.60 0.99
N GLU A 42 -10.98 4.66 2.13
CA GLU A 42 -11.60 5.87 2.66
C GLU A 42 -10.61 6.64 3.52
N THR A 43 -10.57 7.97 3.34
CA THR A 43 -9.63 8.85 4.03
C THR A 43 -10.37 10.00 4.70
N SER A 44 -10.10 10.24 5.97
CA SER A 44 -10.58 11.42 6.70
C SER A 44 -9.40 12.19 7.25
N ARG A 45 -9.48 13.52 7.21
CA ARG A 45 -8.46 14.41 7.75
C ARG A 45 -9.02 15.26 8.87
N LEU A 46 -8.19 15.60 9.84
CA LEU A 46 -8.55 16.52 10.90
C LEU A 46 -8.35 17.95 10.37
N CYS A 47 -9.41 18.74 10.32
CA CYS A 47 -9.36 20.11 9.83
C CYS A 47 -9.95 21.08 10.86
N GLN A 48 -9.44 22.31 10.85
CA GLN A 48 -10.04 23.40 11.61
C GLN A 48 -11.24 23.96 10.84
N ASN A 49 -12.38 24.03 11.51
CA ASN A 49 -13.58 24.70 11.02
C ASN A 49 -14.03 25.78 12.02
N PRO A 50 -15.05 26.61 11.69
CA PRO A 50 -15.52 27.66 12.61
C PRO A 50 -16.00 27.17 13.98
N GLN A 51 -16.29 25.88 14.14
CA GLN A 51 -16.77 25.25 15.38
C GLN A 51 -15.66 24.53 16.17
N GLY A 52 -14.43 24.48 15.64
CA GLY A 52 -13.28 23.82 16.27
C GLY A 52 -12.58 22.82 15.34
N MET A 53 -11.84 21.87 15.92
CA MET A 53 -11.22 20.79 15.15
C MET A 53 -12.26 19.68 14.90
N ALA A 54 -12.46 19.32 13.63
CA ALA A 54 -13.37 18.25 13.25
C ALA A 54 -12.79 17.39 12.13
N TRP A 55 -13.16 16.12 12.10
CA TRP A 55 -12.83 15.23 11.00
C TRP A 55 -13.66 15.59 9.76
N THR A 56 -13.04 15.57 8.59
CA THR A 56 -13.73 15.73 7.31
C THR A 56 -14.60 14.51 7.01
N THR A 57 -15.59 14.68 6.15
CA THR A 57 -16.27 13.54 5.51
C THR A 57 -15.25 12.68 4.77
N PRO A 58 -15.34 11.34 4.83
CA PRO A 58 -14.40 10.46 4.16
C PRO A 58 -14.37 10.65 2.64
N VAL A 59 -13.16 10.61 2.07
CA VAL A 59 -12.90 10.64 0.63
C VAL A 59 -12.41 9.27 0.18
N ARG A 60 -13.04 8.72 -0.87
CA ARG A 60 -12.70 7.41 -1.44
C ARG A 60 -11.62 7.52 -2.51
N TRP A 61 -10.59 6.70 -2.36
CA TRP A 61 -9.49 6.54 -3.29
C TRP A 61 -9.47 5.12 -3.83
N LEU A 62 -9.58 4.97 -5.15
CA LEU A 62 -9.47 3.71 -5.85
C LEU A 62 -8.01 3.46 -6.20
N PHE A 63 -7.51 2.31 -5.79
CA PHE A 63 -6.22 1.75 -6.16
C PHE A 63 -6.45 0.65 -7.19
N GLU A 64 -5.68 0.67 -8.27
CA GLU A 64 -5.77 -0.34 -9.33
C GLU A 64 -4.37 -0.74 -9.79
N VAL A 65 -4.08 -2.04 -9.76
CA VAL A 65 -2.86 -2.59 -10.34
C VAL A 65 -3.04 -2.66 -11.85
N LYS A 66 -2.60 -1.63 -12.57
CA LYS A 66 -2.85 -1.50 -14.02
C LYS A 66 -1.95 -2.40 -14.85
N ASN A 67 -0.69 -2.55 -14.46
CA ASN A 67 0.28 -3.35 -15.18
C ASN A 67 1.48 -3.71 -14.30
N GLU A 68 2.40 -4.47 -14.87
CA GLU A 68 3.75 -4.68 -14.36
C GLU A 68 4.76 -4.09 -15.36
N LYS A 69 5.83 -3.48 -14.85
CA LYS A 69 6.86 -2.86 -15.68
C LYS A 69 8.21 -2.89 -14.97
N GLU A 70 9.29 -3.03 -15.74
CA GLU A 70 10.64 -2.82 -15.23
C GLU A 70 10.96 -1.32 -15.20
N ILE A 71 11.32 -0.80 -14.03
CA ILE A 71 11.72 0.58 -13.81
C ILE A 71 13.12 0.55 -13.21
N ASP A 72 14.09 1.15 -13.91
CA ASP A 72 15.49 1.22 -13.46
C ASP A 72 16.09 -0.16 -13.09
N GLY A 73 15.74 -1.19 -13.88
CA GLY A 73 16.16 -2.58 -13.68
C GLY A 73 15.39 -3.35 -12.60
N VAL A 74 14.39 -2.73 -11.97
CA VAL A 74 13.57 -3.35 -10.91
C VAL A 74 12.18 -3.71 -11.45
N PRO A 75 11.75 -4.98 -11.38
CA PRO A 75 10.39 -5.36 -11.75
C PRO A 75 9.38 -4.79 -10.74
N CYS A 76 8.44 -3.98 -11.21
CA CYS A 76 7.49 -3.25 -10.39
C CYS A 76 6.04 -3.56 -10.75
N TYR A 77 5.15 -3.54 -9.75
CA TYR A 77 3.74 -3.25 -9.93
C TYR A 77 3.56 -1.76 -10.25
N VAL A 78 2.68 -1.46 -11.21
CA VAL A 78 2.25 -0.09 -11.51
C VAL A 78 0.83 0.09 -10.98
N VAL A 79 0.71 0.78 -9.85
CA VAL A 79 -0.56 1.03 -9.16
C VAL A 79 -1.03 2.44 -9.44
N HIS A 80 -2.19 2.57 -10.07
CA HIS A 80 -2.86 3.86 -10.23
C HIS A 80 -3.76 4.13 -9.04
N VAL A 81 -3.66 5.34 -8.49
CA VAL A 81 -4.49 5.81 -7.40
C VAL A 81 -5.27 7.03 -7.87
N SER A 82 -6.59 7.02 -7.70
CA SER A 82 -7.45 8.13 -8.10
C SER A 82 -8.63 8.30 -7.15
N SER A 83 -9.12 9.52 -7.03
CA SER A 83 -10.35 9.79 -6.29
C SER A 83 -11.51 10.09 -7.24
N ALA A 84 -12.68 9.55 -6.92
CA ALA A 84 -13.93 9.92 -7.58
C ALA A 84 -14.55 11.21 -7.02
N ALA A 85 -14.00 11.75 -5.93
CA ALA A 85 -14.58 12.91 -5.27
C ALA A 85 -14.30 14.21 -6.04
N LYS A 86 -15.34 15.04 -6.17
CA LYS A 86 -15.32 16.29 -6.95
C LYS A 86 -14.25 17.29 -6.48
N HIS A 87 -13.96 17.35 -5.19
CA HIS A 87 -12.97 18.28 -4.61
C HIS A 87 -11.52 17.81 -4.77
N SER A 88 -11.32 16.54 -5.16
CA SER A 88 -10.04 15.96 -5.54
C SER A 88 -10.03 15.56 -7.02
N ALA A 89 -10.91 16.18 -7.83
CA ALA A 89 -11.02 15.88 -9.25
C ALA A 89 -9.70 16.23 -9.94
N GLY A 90 -9.09 15.22 -10.56
CA GLY A 90 -7.78 15.35 -11.21
C GLY A 90 -6.58 15.13 -10.29
N THR A 91 -6.78 14.90 -8.99
CA THR A 91 -5.71 14.43 -8.09
C THR A 91 -5.55 12.93 -8.19
N GLN A 92 -4.35 12.48 -8.56
CA GLN A 92 -4.03 11.08 -8.82
C GLN A 92 -2.58 10.78 -8.44
N ALA A 93 -2.25 9.50 -8.27
CA ALA A 93 -0.86 9.07 -8.18
C ALA A 93 -0.62 7.82 -9.01
N ILE A 94 0.62 7.64 -9.44
CA ILE A 94 1.14 6.38 -10.00
C ILE A 94 2.25 5.92 -9.09
N LEU A 95 2.09 4.74 -8.50
CA LEU A 95 3.08 4.10 -7.64
C LEU A 95 3.75 2.98 -8.42
N CYS A 96 5.06 3.06 -8.57
CA CYS A 96 5.90 1.97 -9.08
C CYS A 96 6.54 1.28 -7.88
N LEU A 97 5.99 0.13 -7.49
CA LEU A 97 6.38 -0.60 -6.29
C LEU A 97 7.04 -1.92 -6.68
N SER A 98 8.23 -2.19 -6.14
CA SER A 98 8.99 -3.44 -6.39
C SER A 98 8.13 -4.67 -6.12
N LYS A 99 8.15 -5.66 -7.02
CA LYS A 99 7.41 -6.92 -6.83
C LYS A 99 7.99 -7.81 -5.73
N GLN A 100 9.23 -7.58 -5.32
CA GLN A 100 9.93 -8.41 -4.34
C GLN A 100 9.53 -8.07 -2.90
N ASP A 101 9.35 -6.77 -2.62
CA ASP A 101 9.29 -6.21 -1.26
C ASP A 101 8.40 -4.96 -1.16
N LEU A 102 7.67 -4.62 -2.24
CA LEU A 102 6.77 -3.46 -2.34
C LEU A 102 7.38 -2.10 -2.00
N ARG A 103 8.71 -2.00 -1.91
CA ARG A 103 9.38 -0.70 -1.74
C ARG A 103 9.09 0.19 -2.93
N ALA A 104 8.96 1.49 -2.67
CA ALA A 104 8.81 2.47 -3.74
C ALA A 104 10.09 2.56 -4.57
N VAL A 105 9.95 2.45 -5.89
CA VAL A 105 11.01 2.77 -6.85
C VAL A 105 10.77 4.16 -7.41
N ARG A 106 9.50 4.48 -7.70
CA ARG A 106 9.07 5.77 -8.24
C ARG A 106 7.64 6.07 -7.84
N VAL A 107 7.36 7.32 -7.52
CA VAL A 107 6.01 7.84 -7.29
C VAL A 107 5.81 9.08 -8.15
N VAL A 108 4.68 9.15 -8.85
CA VAL A 108 4.27 10.33 -9.61
C VAL A 108 2.97 10.83 -9.02
N ASP A 109 3.01 11.95 -8.33
CA ASP A 109 1.81 12.65 -7.86
C ASP A 109 1.34 13.62 -8.95
N VAL A 110 0.05 13.59 -9.28
CA VAL A 110 -0.59 14.50 -10.24
C VAL A 110 -1.63 15.32 -9.50
N ALA A 111 -1.51 16.64 -9.58
CA ALA A 111 -2.48 17.58 -9.01
C ALA A 111 -2.86 18.65 -10.04
N SER A 112 -4.01 19.28 -9.85
CA SER A 112 -4.44 20.43 -10.67
C SER A 112 -3.93 21.72 -10.04
N VAL A 113 -3.04 22.43 -10.74
CA VAL A 113 -2.51 23.74 -10.32
C VAL A 113 -2.93 24.78 -11.36
N ALA A 114 -3.71 25.77 -10.91
CA ALA A 114 -4.32 26.78 -11.80
C ALA A 114 -5.11 26.17 -12.99
N GLY A 115 -5.77 25.03 -12.75
CA GLY A 115 -6.57 24.33 -13.77
C GLY A 115 -5.77 23.50 -14.77
N LYS A 116 -4.45 23.39 -14.61
CA LYS A 116 -3.59 22.53 -15.44
C LYS A 116 -3.06 21.35 -14.61
N PRO A 117 -2.97 20.14 -15.18
CA PRO A 117 -2.33 19.03 -14.51
C PRO A 117 -0.82 19.32 -14.36
N GLN A 118 -0.33 19.21 -13.14
CA GLN A 118 1.08 19.27 -12.80
C GLN A 118 1.48 17.93 -12.17
N ALA A 119 2.51 17.32 -12.73
CA ALA A 119 3.09 16.09 -12.21
C ALA A 119 4.35 16.41 -11.39
N GLN A 120 4.46 15.80 -10.22
CA GLN A 120 5.66 15.80 -9.40
C GLN A 120 6.14 14.36 -9.28
N GLU A 121 7.36 14.11 -9.74
CA GLU A 121 7.99 12.80 -9.66
C GLU A 121 8.92 12.74 -8.44
N ARG A 122 8.85 11.63 -7.70
CA ARG A 122 9.76 11.27 -6.63
C ARG A 122 10.39 9.93 -6.97
N SER A 123 11.71 9.94 -7.15
CA SER A 123 12.50 8.73 -7.34
C SER A 123 13.11 8.33 -6.00
N PHE A 124 13.21 7.03 -5.77
CA PHE A 124 13.72 6.48 -4.52
C PHE A 124 15.03 5.73 -4.79
N ASP A 125 16.03 6.00 -3.95
CA ASP A 125 17.32 5.30 -4.02
C ASP A 125 17.12 3.85 -3.58
N GLY A 126 17.20 2.91 -4.52
CA GLY A 126 17.05 1.48 -4.25
C GLY A 126 18.15 0.89 -3.36
N SER A 127 19.21 1.62 -3.04
CA SER A 127 20.19 1.23 -2.02
C SER A 127 19.76 1.59 -0.60
N ARG A 128 18.78 2.51 -0.45
CA ARG A 128 18.24 2.95 0.83
C ARG A 128 16.90 2.28 1.08
N ILE A 129 16.80 1.62 2.22
CA ILE A 129 15.57 0.99 2.64
C ILE A 129 14.76 2.03 3.43
N SER A 130 13.61 2.46 2.92
CA SER A 130 12.71 3.39 3.62
C SER A 130 11.24 3.03 3.41
N PRO A 131 10.39 3.13 4.45
CA PRO A 131 8.95 3.12 4.26
C PRO A 131 8.53 4.21 3.27
N LEU A 132 7.41 3.98 2.58
CA LEU A 132 6.82 5.00 1.72
C LEU A 132 5.91 5.88 2.56
N PHE A 133 6.17 7.19 2.52
CA PHE A 133 5.30 8.19 3.11
C PHE A 133 4.65 9.06 2.03
N SER A 134 3.37 9.36 2.22
CA SER A 134 2.58 10.25 1.37
C SER A 134 3.07 11.69 1.35
N GLY A 135 3.87 12.11 2.32
CA GLY A 135 4.38 13.48 2.36
C GLY A 135 3.24 14.43 2.67
N GLU A 136 3.19 15.52 1.90
CA GLU A 136 2.08 16.48 1.88
C GLU A 136 0.93 16.03 0.97
N SER A 137 1.05 14.88 0.30
CA SER A 137 0.02 14.38 -0.60
C SER A 137 -1.28 14.08 0.15
N VAL A 138 -2.41 14.38 -0.48
CA VAL A 138 -3.72 14.00 0.03
C VAL A 138 -4.04 12.50 -0.13
N ILE A 139 -3.21 11.81 -0.92
CA ILE A 139 -3.45 10.46 -1.42
C ILE A 139 -2.89 9.42 -0.42
N PRO A 140 -3.65 8.39 -0.02
CA PRO A 140 -3.32 7.52 1.11
C PRO A 140 -2.43 6.33 0.72
N TYR A 141 -1.22 6.57 0.24
CA TYR A 141 -0.30 5.50 -0.18
C TYR A 141 0.85 5.22 0.80
N ASP A 142 0.72 5.61 2.06
CA ASP A 142 1.69 5.25 3.09
C ASP A 142 1.82 3.72 3.23
N LEU A 143 3.04 3.20 3.10
CA LEU A 143 3.33 1.76 3.13
C LEU A 143 4.57 1.46 3.98
N PRO A 144 4.55 0.35 4.74
CA PRO A 144 5.75 -0.16 5.38
C PRO A 144 6.65 -0.83 4.34
N LEU A 145 7.85 -1.15 4.77
CA LEU A 145 8.74 -2.10 4.14
C LEU A 145 8.22 -3.52 4.38
N PHE A 146 8.22 -4.31 3.31
CA PHE A 146 7.86 -5.71 3.31
C PHE A 146 9.09 -6.59 2.97
N PRO A 147 9.04 -7.90 3.26
CA PRO A 147 8.02 -8.59 4.06
C PRO A 147 8.11 -8.24 5.56
N LEU A 148 6.97 -8.24 6.26
CA LEU A 148 6.89 -8.15 7.72
C LEU A 148 7.19 -9.55 8.30
N ALA A 149 8.46 -9.85 8.54
CA ALA A 149 8.89 -11.12 9.14
C ALA A 149 9.05 -11.00 10.67
N ALA A 150 8.81 -12.08 11.41
CA ALA A 150 9.23 -12.12 12.81
C ALA A 150 10.77 -12.12 12.85
N ALA A 151 11.38 -11.31 13.73
CA ALA A 151 12.81 -11.39 13.97
C ALA A 151 13.16 -12.82 14.43
N SER A 152 14.24 -13.40 13.92
CA SER A 152 14.73 -14.70 14.38
C SER A 152 15.10 -14.63 15.87
N ASP A 153 14.80 -15.68 16.64
CA ASP A 153 14.99 -15.76 18.09
C ASP A 153 16.42 -15.43 18.58
N ASP A 154 17.44 -15.54 17.72
CA ASP A 154 18.83 -15.15 18.05
C ASP A 154 19.03 -13.62 18.20
N ASP A 155 18.11 -12.80 17.70
CA ASP A 155 18.09 -11.33 17.85
C ASP A 155 17.10 -10.85 18.93
N ALA A 156 16.37 -11.76 19.59
CA ALA A 156 15.23 -11.47 20.45
C ALA A 156 15.57 -10.75 21.77
N ARG A 157 16.86 -10.51 22.08
CA ARG A 157 17.26 -9.86 23.33
C ARG A 157 17.32 -8.34 23.28
N GLU A 158 17.19 -7.68 22.13
CA GLU A 158 17.28 -6.20 22.16
C GLU A 158 16.58 -5.40 21.04
N ARG A 159 15.76 -5.99 20.17
CA ARG A 159 14.97 -5.18 19.22
C ARG A 159 13.57 -5.72 19.00
N ASP A 160 12.57 -5.03 19.54
CA ASP A 160 11.32 -4.81 18.80
C ASP A 160 11.77 -4.32 17.42
N ALA A 161 11.64 -5.12 16.35
CA ALA A 161 12.35 -4.93 15.09
C ALA A 161 12.07 -3.54 14.48
N ALA A 162 12.92 -2.57 14.83
CA ALA A 162 12.94 -1.22 14.33
C ALA A 162 13.85 -1.20 13.11
N VAL A 163 13.27 -1.13 11.91
CA VAL A 163 14.06 -0.85 10.69
C VAL A 163 14.23 0.66 10.63
N ALA A 164 15.46 1.13 10.84
CA ALA A 164 15.84 2.51 10.59
C ALA A 164 16.10 2.69 9.09
N GLY A 165 15.35 3.56 8.45
CA GLY A 165 15.49 3.93 7.04
C GLY A 165 15.88 5.39 6.87
N GLU A 166 16.14 5.77 5.62
CA GLU A 166 16.47 7.13 5.23
C GLU A 166 15.48 7.62 4.17
N ALA A 167 14.63 8.57 4.53
CA ALA A 167 13.79 9.26 3.55
C ALA A 167 14.58 10.42 2.95
N ALA A 168 14.93 10.30 1.68
CA ALA A 168 15.60 11.37 0.93
C ALA A 168 14.57 12.28 0.25
N THR A 169 14.69 13.59 0.46
CA THR A 169 13.92 14.60 -0.25
C THR A 169 14.86 15.56 -0.95
N ASP A 170 14.79 15.62 -2.27
CA ASP A 170 15.54 16.59 -3.07
C ASP A 170 14.77 17.91 -3.21
N VAL A 171 15.40 19.00 -2.79
CA VAL A 171 14.90 20.37 -2.95
C VAL A 171 15.99 21.22 -3.59
N ASP A 172 15.76 21.69 -4.82
CA ASP A 172 16.69 22.57 -5.57
C ASP A 172 18.14 22.05 -5.64
N GLY A 173 18.31 20.72 -5.77
CA GLY A 173 19.61 20.07 -5.87
C GLY A 173 20.28 19.77 -4.52
N ILE A 174 19.57 19.97 -3.40
CA ILE A 174 20.00 19.61 -2.05
C ILE A 174 19.15 18.42 -1.58
N THR A 175 19.80 17.31 -1.24
CA THR A 175 19.15 16.14 -0.64
C THR A 175 19.09 16.27 0.88
N PHE A 176 17.89 16.36 1.43
CA PHE A 176 17.65 16.21 2.86
C PHE A 176 17.38 14.74 3.17
N VAL A 177 17.95 14.24 4.26
CA VAL A 177 17.78 12.85 4.68
C VAL A 177 17.22 12.83 6.09
N ASP A 178 15.98 12.38 6.21
CA ASP A 178 15.33 12.18 7.49
C ASP A 178 15.43 10.70 7.90
N ALA A 179 15.81 10.47 9.16
CA ALA A 179 15.79 9.14 9.73
C ALA A 179 14.32 8.72 9.93
N THR A 180 13.92 7.64 9.26
CA THR A 180 12.60 7.04 9.44
C THR A 180 12.73 5.72 10.19
N ALA A 181 11.64 5.29 10.81
CA ALA A 181 11.61 3.99 11.46
C ALA A 181 10.30 3.26 11.20
N GLN A 182 10.33 1.93 11.22
CA GLN A 182 9.12 1.14 11.40
C GLN A 182 9.33 0.04 12.42
N ASN A 183 8.29 -0.30 13.17
CA ASN A 183 8.23 -1.50 14.01
C ASN A 183 6.92 -2.24 13.77
N TRP A 184 6.88 -3.54 14.06
CA TRP A 184 5.66 -4.31 13.93
C TRP A 184 5.53 -5.39 14.98
N THR A 185 4.29 -5.78 15.24
CA THR A 185 3.93 -6.88 16.14
C THR A 185 2.93 -7.78 15.44
N LYS A 186 3.16 -9.10 15.50
CA LYS A 186 2.22 -10.10 14.97
C LYS A 186 0.93 -10.08 15.80
N THR A 187 -0.22 -10.07 15.14
CA THR A 187 -1.54 -10.14 15.75
C THR A 187 -2.23 -11.45 15.34
N GLU A 188 -3.40 -11.75 15.92
CA GLU A 188 -4.18 -12.93 15.51
C GLU A 188 -4.59 -12.90 14.04
N GLN A 189 -4.80 -11.71 13.47
CA GLN A 189 -5.29 -11.54 12.09
C GLN A 189 -4.18 -11.19 11.08
N GLY A 190 -3.00 -10.79 11.55
CA GLY A 190 -1.89 -10.35 10.70
C GLY A 190 -0.84 -9.59 11.51
N TYR A 191 -0.71 -8.28 11.28
CA TYR A 191 0.33 -7.44 11.89
C TYR A 191 -0.19 -6.05 12.25
N ARG A 192 0.26 -5.53 13.39
CA ARG A 192 0.17 -4.10 13.71
C ARG A 192 1.53 -3.47 13.41
N VAL A 193 1.55 -2.43 12.58
CA VAL A 193 2.78 -1.76 12.14
C VAL A 193 2.74 -0.30 12.58
N THR A 194 3.81 0.19 13.20
CA THR A 194 4.01 1.62 13.47
C THR A 194 5.07 2.16 12.54
N LEU A 195 4.73 3.18 11.76
CA LEU A 195 5.66 3.96 10.95
C LEU A 195 5.96 5.27 11.66
N ASP A 196 7.22 5.63 11.77
CA ASP A 196 7.70 6.91 12.28
C ASP A 196 8.41 7.66 11.16
N SER A 197 7.83 8.80 10.78
CA SER A 197 8.36 9.65 9.71
C SER A 197 9.60 10.45 10.14
N GLY A 198 9.92 10.47 11.44
CA GLY A 198 11.04 11.26 11.97
C GLY A 198 10.80 12.77 11.99
N ASP A 199 9.63 13.23 11.53
CA ASP A 199 9.29 14.65 11.40
C ASP A 199 8.03 15.04 12.19
N SER A 200 7.51 16.24 11.93
CA SER A 200 6.36 16.81 12.65
C SER A 200 5.04 16.04 12.45
N ARG A 201 4.93 15.20 11.42
CA ARG A 201 3.78 14.32 11.15
C ARG A 201 3.69 13.19 12.18
N GLY A 202 4.83 12.78 12.74
CA GLY A 202 4.93 11.79 13.79
C GLY A 202 4.63 10.37 13.31
N LYS A 203 3.83 9.64 14.10
CA LYS A 203 3.62 8.20 13.94
C LYS A 203 2.31 7.87 13.23
N LEU A 204 2.38 6.91 12.32
CA LEU A 204 1.23 6.26 11.70
C LEU A 204 1.14 4.83 12.23
N VAL A 205 -0.04 4.41 12.67
CA VAL A 205 -0.30 3.03 13.09
C VAL A 205 -1.21 2.36 12.08
N GLN A 206 -0.77 1.24 11.53
CA GLN A 206 -1.46 0.44 10.52
C GLN A 206 -1.84 -0.93 11.09
N GLU A 207 -3.04 -1.39 10.74
CA GLU A 207 -3.50 -2.76 10.99
C GLU A 207 -3.53 -3.52 9.67
N TRP A 208 -2.71 -4.56 9.56
CA TRP A 208 -2.62 -5.42 8.38
C TRP A 208 -3.25 -6.76 8.67
N VAL A 209 -4.09 -7.24 7.76
CA VAL A 209 -4.80 -8.51 7.90
C VAL A 209 -4.47 -9.43 6.74
N ALA A 210 -4.26 -10.71 7.04
CA ALA A 210 -3.94 -11.73 6.05
C ALA A 210 -4.98 -11.76 4.92
N GLY A 211 -4.48 -11.71 3.68
CA GLY A 211 -5.31 -11.76 2.46
C GLY A 211 -5.87 -10.41 2.01
N GLU A 212 -5.70 -9.33 2.76
CA GLU A 212 -6.08 -7.99 2.30
C GLU A 212 -5.00 -7.35 1.41
N PRO A 213 -5.38 -6.56 0.39
CA PRO A 213 -4.42 -5.94 -0.51
C PRO A 213 -3.72 -4.71 0.09
N TRP A 214 -4.27 -4.17 1.18
CA TRP A 214 -3.75 -2.98 1.87
C TRP A 214 -4.11 -3.07 3.35
N ALA A 215 -3.55 -2.19 4.19
CA ALA A 215 -3.88 -2.14 5.61
C ALA A 215 -5.40 -1.98 5.82
N ARG A 216 -6.01 -2.77 6.71
CA ARG A 216 -7.42 -2.62 7.08
C ARG A 216 -7.73 -1.21 7.57
N SER A 217 -6.81 -0.65 8.35
CA SER A 217 -6.91 0.71 8.86
C SER A 217 -5.53 1.33 9.04
N MET A 218 -5.48 2.65 8.97
CA MET A 218 -4.34 3.44 9.37
C MET A 218 -4.80 4.66 10.17
N THR A 219 -4.13 4.98 11.26
CA THR A 219 -4.40 6.20 12.04
C THR A 219 -3.10 6.95 12.31
N GLY A 220 -3.13 8.26 12.03
CA GLY A 220 -2.10 9.21 12.44
C GLY A 220 -2.69 10.31 13.32
N ARG A 221 -1.92 11.37 13.57
CA ARG A 221 -2.37 12.53 14.38
C ARG A 221 -3.60 13.21 13.77
N ASP A 222 -3.58 13.39 12.46
CA ASP A 222 -4.52 14.22 11.68
C ASP A 222 -5.11 13.47 10.48
N VAL A 223 -4.84 12.17 10.34
CA VAL A 223 -5.33 11.33 9.25
C VAL A 223 -5.88 10.01 9.76
N LYS A 224 -6.94 9.52 9.10
CA LYS A 224 -7.52 8.18 9.29
C LYS A 224 -7.84 7.57 7.95
N TYR A 225 -7.31 6.39 7.70
CA TYR A 225 -7.58 5.61 6.49
C TYR A 225 -8.25 4.29 6.86
N THR A 226 -9.19 3.84 6.03
CA THR A 226 -9.89 2.57 6.21
C THR A 226 -10.03 1.88 4.86
N LEU A 227 -9.67 0.61 4.78
CA LEU A 227 -9.97 -0.22 3.62
C LEU A 227 -11.48 -0.46 3.54
N VAL A 228 -12.09 -0.16 2.40
CA VAL A 228 -13.50 -0.45 2.15
C VAL A 228 -13.62 -1.92 1.80
N THR A 229 -14.06 -2.73 2.76
CA THR A 229 -14.44 -4.12 2.52
C THR A 229 -15.92 -4.14 2.12
N GLU A 230 -16.25 -4.61 0.92
CA GLU A 230 -17.66 -4.87 0.59
C GLU A 230 -18.20 -5.94 1.55
N GLU A 231 -19.25 -5.62 2.31
CA GLU A 231 -20.06 -6.65 2.97
C GLU A 231 -20.68 -7.51 1.87
N LYS A 232 -20.26 -8.77 1.78
CA LYS A 232 -20.91 -9.77 0.93
C LYS A 232 -22.24 -10.21 1.52
#